data_AF-A0A935XAW6-F1
#
_entry.id   AF-A0A935XAW6-F1
#
_cell.length_a   1.000
_cell.length_b   1.000
_cell.length_c   1.000
_cell.angle_alpha   90.00
_cell.angle_beta   90.00
_cell.angle_gamma   90.00
#
_symmetry.space_group_name_H-M   'P 1'
#
loop_
_entity.id
_entity.type
_entity.pdbx_description
1 polymer ?
#
loop_
_entity_poly.entity_id
_entity_poly.type
_entity_poly.pdbx_seq_one_letter_code
_entity_poly.pdbx_strand_id
1 'polypeptide(L)' 'MRRLILAAAVAPCLAASTAAAQRPDFAAFDAYVAKAVKAWNVPGLAIAIVANDSVVFAKGYGVRTLGRPEPVDRS' A
#
# COMPACT_ATOMS: atom_id res chain seq x y z
N MET A 1 60.59 20.40 19.86
CA MET A 1 59.76 19.45 20.64
C MET A 1 58.53 20.19 21.17
N ARG A 2 57.37 19.53 21.15
CA ARG A 2 56.05 19.90 21.75
C ARG A 2 54.94 20.37 20.78
N ARG A 3 54.46 19.36 20.04
CA ARG A 3 53.05 18.95 19.80
C ARG A 3 52.02 20.00 19.36
N LEU A 4 51.80 20.01 18.05
CA LEU A 4 50.54 20.32 17.36
C LEU A 4 49.35 19.55 17.96
N ILE A 5 48.23 20.23 18.21
CA ILE A 5 46.90 19.61 18.22
C ILE A 5 45.93 20.59 17.54
N LEU A 6 45.76 20.45 16.22
CA LEU A 6 44.52 20.87 15.55
C LEU A 6 43.49 19.78 15.83
N ALA A 7 42.57 20.04 16.75
CA ALA A 7 41.36 19.23 16.88
C ALA A 7 40.26 19.89 16.03
N ALA A 8 40.26 19.61 14.73
CA ALA A 8 39.09 19.86 13.89
C ALA A 8 38.00 18.85 14.29
N ALA A 9 37.02 19.32 15.07
CA ALA A 9 35.86 18.53 15.44
C ALA A 9 35.03 18.23 14.17
N VAL A 10 35.23 17.04 13.59
CA VAL A 10 34.36 16.50 12.56
C VAL A 10 33.04 16.13 13.23
N ALA A 11 32.05 17.02 13.11
CA ALA A 11 30.68 16.74 13.53
C ALA A 11 30.06 15.74 12.54
N PRO A 12 29.63 14.54 12.96
CA PRO A 12 28.91 13.65 12.08
C PRO A 12 27.46 14.17 11.97
N CYS A 13 27.16 14.83 10.86
CA CYS A 13 25.79 15.12 10.44
C CYS A 13 25.15 13.80 9.99
N LEU A 14 24.60 13.04 10.94
CA LEU A 14 23.74 11.90 10.68
C LEU A 14 22.29 12.31 10.92
N ALA A 15 21.77 13.18 10.03
CA ALA A 15 20.34 13.33 9.88
C ALA A 15 19.84 12.11 9.08
N ALA A 16 19.63 10.98 9.75
CA ALA A 16 18.91 9.86 9.18
C ALA A 16 17.46 10.32 8.94
N SER A 17 17.15 10.70 7.70
CA SER A 17 15.77 10.96 7.30
C SER A 17 15.05 9.62 7.30
N THR A 18 14.40 9.29 8.41
CA THR A 18 13.45 8.19 8.45
C THR A 18 12.26 8.62 7.59
N ALA A 19 12.30 8.30 6.30
CA ALA A 19 11.12 8.33 5.47
C ALA A 19 10.09 7.42 6.15
N ALA A 20 9.11 8.00 6.82
CA ALA A 20 8.00 7.25 7.36
C ALA A 20 7.33 6.54 6.18
N ALA A 21 7.35 5.21 6.18
CA ALA A 21 6.62 4.44 5.17
C ALA A 21 5.15 4.88 5.23
N GLN A 22 4.66 5.47 4.13
CA GLN A 22 3.26 5.85 4.04
C GLN A 22 2.41 4.59 4.18
N ARG A 23 1.53 4.56 5.18
CA ARG A 23 0.55 3.47 5.29
C ARG A 23 -0.36 3.54 4.06
N PRO A 24 -0.64 2.42 3.38
CA PRO A 24 -1.57 2.42 2.25
C PRO A 24 -2.94 2.93 2.71
N ASP A 25 -3.53 3.84 1.94
CA ASP A 25 -4.93 4.23 2.12
C ASP A 25 -5.82 3.22 1.36
N PHE A 26 -6.18 2.14 2.05
CA PHE A 26 -7.04 1.12 1.48
C PHE A 26 -8.48 1.60 1.25
N ALA A 27 -8.94 2.69 1.89
CA ALA A 27 -10.26 3.25 1.65
C ALA A 27 -10.28 4.00 0.30
N ALA A 28 -9.23 4.79 0.01
CA ALA A 28 -9.06 5.41 -1.30
C ALA A 28 -8.89 4.35 -2.41
N PHE A 29 -8.12 3.29 -2.15
CA PHE A 29 -7.97 2.16 -3.08
C PHE A 29 -9.30 1.45 -3.34
N ASP A 30 -10.07 1.14 -2.29
CA ASP A 30 -11.39 0.51 -2.43
C ASP A 30 -12.34 1.35 -3.29
N ALA A 31 -12.40 2.66 -3.04
CA ALA A 31 -13.19 3.59 -3.83
C ALA A 31 -12.74 3.66 -5.30
N TYR A 32 -11.44 3.58 -5.56
CA TYR A 32 -10.89 3.51 -6.91
C TYR A 32 -11.32 2.24 -7.64
N VAL A 33 -11.17 1.07 -7.01
CA VAL A 33 -11.53 -0.21 -7.62
C VAL A 33 -13.04 -0.31 -7.87
N ALA A 34 -13.85 0.17 -6.92
CA ALA A 34 -15.31 0.22 -7.09
C ALA A 34 -15.74 1.08 -8.30
N LYS A 35 -14.99 2.15 -8.62
CA LYS A 35 -15.20 2.94 -9.84
C LYS A 35 -14.73 2.18 -11.09
N ALA A 36 -13.57 1.52 -11.04
CA ALA A 36 -13.01 0.77 -12.16
C ALA A 36 -13.93 -0.38 -12.61
N VAL A 37 -14.51 -1.13 -11.67
CA VAL A 37 -15.46 -2.22 -11.97
C VAL A 37 -16.64 -1.73 -12.81
N LYS A 38 -17.15 -0.54 -12.49
CA LYS A 38 -18.22 0.11 -13.26
C LYS A 38 -17.72 0.64 -14.60
N ALA A 39 -16.58 1.33 -14.61
CA ALA A 39 -16.03 1.96 -15.80
C ALA A 39 -15.66 0.94 -16.89
N TRP A 40 -15.22 -0.25 -16.51
CA TRP A 40 -14.86 -1.32 -17.45
C TRP A 40 -16.00 -2.26 -17.77
N ASN A 41 -17.19 -2.05 -17.20
CA ASN A 41 -18.39 -2.86 -17.42
C ASN A 41 -18.13 -4.37 -17.19
N VAL A 42 -17.40 -4.69 -16.13
CA VAL A 42 -17.13 -6.10 -15.74
C VAL A 42 -18.16 -6.58 -14.72
N PRO A 43 -18.62 -7.84 -14.77
CA PRO A 43 -19.61 -8.36 -13.81
C PRO A 43 -19.12 -8.31 -12.36
N GLY A 44 -17.84 -8.65 -12.15
CA GLY A 44 -17.21 -8.65 -10.84
C GLY A 44 -15.69 -8.78 -10.91
N LEU A 45 -15.02 -8.50 -9.79
CA LEU A 45 -13.56 -8.48 -9.64
C LEU A 45 -13.19 -8.86 -8.20
N ALA A 46 -12.12 -9.63 -8.00
CA ALA A 46 -11.55 -9.90 -6.68
C ALA A 46 -10.09 -9.45 -6.64
N ILE A 47 -9.67 -8.81 -5.54
CA ILE A 47 -8.30 -8.35 -5.32
C ILE A 47 -7.83 -8.78 -3.93
N ALA A 48 -6.61 -9.29 -3.85
CA ALA A 48 -5.87 -9.46 -2.61
C ALA A 48 -4.49 -8.81 -2.72
N ILE A 49 -4.04 -8.13 -1.66
CA ILE A 49 -2.71 -7.52 -1.56
C ILE A 49 -1.98 -8.21 -0.40
N VAL A 50 -0.78 -8.72 -0.69
CA VAL A 50 0.08 -9.38 0.29
C VAL A 50 1.33 -8.53 0.51
N ALA A 51 1.67 -8.31 1.78
CA ALA A 51 2.90 -7.64 2.19
C ALA A 51 3.43 -8.29 3.47
N ASN A 52 4.74 -8.54 3.53
CA ASN A 52 5.39 -9.20 4.67
C ASN A 52 4.68 -10.50 5.09
N ASP A 53 4.46 -11.39 4.12
CA ASP A 53 3.82 -12.70 4.31
C ASP A 53 2.38 -12.65 4.86
N SER A 54 1.75 -11.46 4.87
CA SER A 54 0.40 -11.25 5.36
C SER A 54 -0.50 -10.65 4.28
N VAL A 55 -1.76 -11.11 4.22
CA VAL A 55 -2.80 -10.44 3.42
C VAL A 55 -3.18 -9.15 4.13
N VAL A 56 -2.87 -8.01 3.52
CA VAL A 56 -3.16 -6.67 4.07
C VAL A 56 -4.43 -6.04 3.51
N PHE A 57 -4.96 -6.60 2.42
CA PHE A 57 -6.24 -6.21 1.82
C PHE A 57 -6.80 -7.41 1.05
N ALA A 58 -8.09 -7.68 1.19
CA ALA A 58 -8.79 -8.66 0.35
C ALA A 58 -10.26 -8.24 0.20
N LYS A 59 -10.76 -8.15 -1.03
CA LYS A 59 -12.14 -7.77 -1.31
C LYS A 59 -12.62 -8.25 -2.67
N GLY A 60 -13.89 -8.65 -2.71
CA GLY A 60 -14.64 -8.88 -3.94
C GLY A 60 -15.54 -7.68 -4.28
N TYR A 61 -15.73 -7.43 -5.57
CA TYR A 61 -16.56 -6.38 -6.13
C TYR A 61 -17.52 -6.97 -7.14
N GLY A 62 -18.76 -6.47 -7.18
CA GLY A 62 -19.76 -6.93 -8.13
C GLY A 62 -20.23 -8.37 -7.86
N VAL A 63 -20.62 -9.08 -8.92
CA VAL A 63 -21.23 -10.41 -8.88
C VAL A 63 -20.35 -11.47 -9.53
N ARG A 64 -20.47 -12.73 -9.07
CA ARG A 64 -19.67 -13.84 -9.62
C ARG A 64 -20.13 -14.28 -11.00
N THR A 65 -21.42 -14.10 -11.32
CA THR A 65 -22.05 -14.56 -12.56
C THR A 65 -22.90 -13.45 -13.15
N LEU A 66 -22.74 -13.18 -14.44
CA LEU A 66 -23.56 -12.19 -15.14
C LEU A 66 -25.05 -12.53 -15.04
N GLY A 67 -25.87 -11.54 -14.71
CA GLY A 67 -27.33 -11.71 -14.57
C GLY A 67 -27.76 -12.40 -13.29
N ARG A 68 -26.83 -12.73 -12.39
CA ARG A 68 -27.16 -13.31 -11.08
C ARG A 68 -26.71 -12.40 -9.93
N PRO A 69 -27.40 -12.43 -8.78
CA PRO A 69 -27.15 -11.48 -7.71
C PRO A 69 -26.03 -11.91 -6.74
N GLU A 70 -25.44 -13.11 -6.89
CA GLU A 70 -24.45 -13.60 -5.92
C GLU A 70 -23.17 -12.75 -5.96
N PRO A 71 -22.77 -12.12 -4.84
CA PRO A 71 -21.57 -11.32 -4.77
C PRO A 71 -20.29 -12.14 -4.99
N VAL A 72 -19.22 -11.47 -5.43
CA VAL A 72 -17.89 -12.08 -5.55
C VAL A 72 -17.28 -12.46 -4.19
N ASP A 73 -17.56 -11.68 -3.14
CA ASP A 73 -16.96 -11.83 -1.81
C ASP A 73 -17.60 -12.91 -0.93
N ARG A 74 -18.74 -13.49 -1.36
CA ARG A 74 -19.48 -14.48 -0.59
C ARG A 74 -19.30 -15.87 -1.23
N SER A 75 -18.59 -16.74 -0.52
CA SER A 75 -18.40 -18.17 -0.86
C SER A 75 -19.72 -18.94 -0.74
#